data_AF-A0A933KX92-F1
#
_entry.id   AF-A0A933KX92-F1
#
_cell.length_a   1.000
_cell.length_b   1.000
_cell.length_c   1.000
_cell.angle_alpha   90.00
_cell.angle_beta   90.00
_cell.angle_gamma   90.00
#
_symmetry.space_group_name_H-M   'P 1'
#
loop_
_entity.id
_entity.type
_entity.pdbx_description
1 polymer ?
#
loop_
_entity_poly.entity_id
_entity_poly.type
_entity_poly.pdbx_seq_one_letter_code
_entity_poly.pdbx_strand_id
1 'polypeptide(L)'
;MRRYARVVMLAAGMSLAAGTFVGTAGQSTAPDMPSVIRAGTVAATPVSGPGSLRRLGLQLQHSAMGWTGRLGPAADAAPPAWPRATPSVLPELSLLTGADLYRLNCRACHRADGRGAPAEILSVIDPIRATSPLMVRERMAAMGRPITAAFAGELAVGAREDVLKRLKNGGESMPAFDHLSRAEIDALFAYLEWLASVPGADRRQLRVAEPASRIGEHLVKGTCHICHDATGPWPGPEALLDGVMPSLSSVVGQRTIDDVLAKVRRGKPVILGVARIAYRGRMPVFDYVSDGEVSAAYRYLVAYPPQPAPARTAPRGGLVVAAGTR
;
A
#
# COMPACT_ATOMS: atom_id res chain seq x y z
N MET A 1 -80.25 15.62 4.48
CA MET A 1 -79.10 16.10 5.28
C MET A 1 -77.94 16.32 4.30
N ARG A 2 -77.71 17.55 3.77
CA ARG A 2 -76.82 18.64 4.28
C ARG A 2 -75.38 18.15 4.52
N ARG A 3 -74.28 18.67 3.98
CA ARG A 3 -73.88 19.88 3.18
C ARG A 3 -72.53 19.54 2.49
N TYR A 4 -72.32 19.78 1.19
CA TYR A 4 -71.68 20.95 0.54
C TYR A 4 -70.49 21.62 1.27
N ALA A 5 -69.33 21.62 0.61
CA ALA A 5 -68.31 22.67 0.70
C ALA A 5 -67.72 22.93 -0.71
N ARG A 6 -67.91 24.17 -1.18
CA ARG A 6 -67.32 24.77 -2.39
C ARG A 6 -66.07 25.56 -1.99
N VAL A 7 -65.02 25.53 -2.81
CA VAL A 7 -63.97 26.57 -2.89
C VAL A 7 -63.57 26.64 -4.37
N VAL A 8 -64.16 27.52 -5.18
CA VAL A 8 -63.72 28.90 -5.52
C VAL A 8 -62.32 28.94 -6.13
N MET A 9 -62.28 29.02 -7.47
CA MET A 9 -61.13 29.47 -8.26
C MET A 9 -60.97 30.99 -8.13
N LEU A 10 -59.74 31.45 -7.92
CA LEU A 10 -59.34 32.84 -8.11
C LEU A 10 -58.18 32.86 -9.11
N ALA A 11 -58.47 33.40 -10.30
CA ALA A 11 -57.50 33.77 -11.30
C ALA A 11 -56.95 35.16 -10.95
N ALA A 12 -55.63 35.30 -10.89
CA ALA A 12 -54.94 36.58 -10.85
C ALA A 12 -53.88 36.58 -11.95
N GLY A 13 -54.02 37.53 -12.87
CA GLY A 13 -53.16 37.71 -14.04
C GLY A 13 -51.71 38.05 -13.68
N MET A 14 -50.79 37.51 -14.47
CA MET A 14 -49.40 37.94 -14.49
C MET A 14 -49.15 38.79 -15.73
N SER A 15 -48.79 40.05 -15.48
CA SER A 15 -48.25 40.98 -16.46
C SER A 15 -46.93 40.47 -17.04
N LEU A 16 -46.79 40.53 -18.36
CA LEU A 16 -45.49 40.41 -19.04
C LEU A 16 -44.69 41.70 -18.83
N ALA A 17 -43.56 41.61 -18.13
CA ALA A 17 -42.47 42.57 -18.21
C ALA A 17 -41.32 41.94 -19.01
N ALA A 18 -41.05 42.51 -20.18
CA ALA A 18 -39.90 42.15 -21.01
C ALA A 18 -38.61 42.69 -20.36
N GLY A 19 -37.88 41.82 -19.66
CA GLY A 19 -36.54 42.10 -19.17
C GLY A 19 -35.49 41.62 -20.15
N THR A 20 -34.68 42.54 -20.67
CA THR A 20 -33.47 42.26 -21.44
C THR A 20 -32.43 41.56 -20.55
N PHE A 21 -32.17 40.28 -20.79
CA PHE A 21 -31.07 39.55 -20.17
C PHE A 21 -29.76 39.91 -20.86
N VAL A 22 -28.90 40.66 -20.16
CA VAL A 22 -27.46 40.74 -20.44
C VAL A 22 -26.84 39.43 -19.98
N GLY A 23 -26.42 38.59 -20.93
CA GLY A 23 -25.73 37.34 -20.63
C GLY A 23 -24.32 37.61 -20.10
N THR A 24 -24.12 37.46 -18.79
CA THR A 24 -22.79 37.23 -18.23
C THR A 24 -22.43 35.76 -18.47
N ALA A 25 -21.35 35.53 -19.20
CA ALA A 25 -20.78 34.21 -19.40
C ALA A 25 -20.43 33.60 -18.04
N GLY A 26 -21.27 32.66 -17.58
CA GLY A 26 -20.97 31.81 -16.44
C GLY A 26 -19.73 30.99 -16.75
N GLN A 27 -18.64 31.24 -16.03
CA GLN A 27 -17.51 30.34 -15.98
C GLN A 27 -17.99 28.99 -15.46
N SER A 28 -18.01 28.00 -16.35
CA SER A 28 -18.21 26.61 -16.03
C SER A 28 -17.09 26.16 -15.08
N THR A 29 -17.40 25.99 -13.79
CA THR A 29 -16.52 25.34 -12.83
C THR A 29 -16.46 23.86 -13.18
N ALA A 30 -15.49 23.48 -14.01
CA ALA A 30 -15.10 22.09 -14.14
C ALA A 30 -14.71 21.56 -12.74
N PRO A 31 -15.06 20.31 -12.37
CA PRO A 31 -14.60 19.73 -11.13
C PRO A 31 -13.06 19.74 -11.11
N ASP A 32 -12.50 20.28 -10.03
CA ASP A 32 -11.06 20.44 -9.83
C ASP A 32 -10.40 19.05 -9.92
N MET A 33 -9.76 18.76 -11.05
CA MET A 33 -9.13 17.46 -11.28
C MET A 33 -7.89 17.35 -10.39
N PRO A 34 -7.68 16.21 -9.70
CA PRO A 34 -6.51 16.05 -8.84
C PRO A 34 -5.22 16.23 -9.63
N SER A 35 -4.31 17.05 -9.10
CA SER A 35 -3.03 17.37 -9.72
C SER A 35 -2.23 16.11 -10.03
N VAL A 36 -1.80 15.98 -11.28
CA VAL A 36 -0.90 14.93 -11.73
C VAL A 36 0.53 15.43 -11.61
N ILE A 37 1.31 14.80 -10.74
CA ILE A 37 2.74 15.07 -10.59
C ILE A 37 3.48 13.98 -11.36
N ARG A 38 4.34 14.37 -12.29
CA ARG A 38 5.26 13.41 -12.91
C ARG A 38 6.28 13.01 -11.84
N ALA A 39 6.40 11.72 -11.56
CA ALA A 39 7.47 11.25 -10.70
C ALA A 39 8.81 11.72 -11.26
N GLY A 40 9.70 12.21 -10.39
CA GLY A 40 11.10 12.35 -10.77
C GLY A 40 11.65 11.00 -11.24
N THR A 41 12.73 11.00 -12.02
CA THR A 41 13.33 9.81 -12.64
C THR A 41 14.01 8.90 -11.60
N VAL A 42 13.24 8.32 -10.68
CA VAL A 42 13.74 7.27 -9.78
C VAL A 42 13.72 5.96 -10.56
N ALA A 43 14.90 5.47 -10.90
CA ALA A 43 15.03 4.16 -11.52
C ALA A 43 14.61 3.07 -10.53
N ALA A 44 13.94 2.03 -11.03
CA ALA A 44 13.64 0.88 -10.19
C ALA A 44 14.94 0.19 -9.74
N THR A 45 14.93 -0.37 -8.54
CA THR A 45 16.12 -1.00 -7.95
C THR A 45 15.80 -2.43 -7.52
N PRO A 46 16.75 -3.38 -7.59
CA PRO A 46 16.50 -4.75 -7.19
C PRO A 46 16.03 -4.88 -5.73
N VAL A 47 15.18 -5.87 -5.46
CA VAL A 47 14.88 -6.31 -4.09
C VAL A 47 16.07 -7.08 -3.54
N SER A 48 16.39 -6.91 -2.25
CA SER A 48 17.60 -7.49 -1.66
C SER A 48 17.41 -8.05 -0.25
N GLY A 49 18.20 -9.06 0.10
CA GLY A 49 18.27 -9.59 1.46
C GLY A 49 17.06 -10.42 1.94
N PRO A 50 17.01 -10.74 3.23
CA PRO A 50 15.93 -11.55 3.81
C PRO A 50 14.60 -10.78 3.78
N GLY A 51 13.51 -11.53 3.64
CA GLY A 51 12.17 -11.00 3.79
C GLY A 51 11.89 -10.53 5.23
N SER A 52 10.89 -9.69 5.41
CA SER A 52 10.60 -9.08 6.72
C SER A 52 10.32 -10.11 7.82
N LEU A 53 9.53 -11.15 7.55
CA LEU A 53 9.26 -12.20 8.53
C LEU A 53 10.55 -12.89 8.98
N ARG A 54 11.43 -13.24 8.03
CA ARG A 54 12.70 -13.90 8.34
C ARG A 54 13.64 -13.02 9.13
N ARG A 55 13.77 -11.74 8.74
CA ARG A 55 14.56 -10.73 9.46
C ARG A 55 14.12 -10.62 10.93
N LEU A 56 12.82 -10.74 11.19
CA LEU A 56 12.23 -10.63 12.52
C LEU A 56 12.16 -11.96 13.28
N GLY A 57 12.59 -13.08 12.67
CA GLY A 57 12.45 -14.40 13.27
C GLY A 57 11.00 -14.88 13.41
N LEU A 58 10.08 -14.32 12.62
CA LEU A 58 8.66 -14.64 12.65
C LEU A 58 8.29 -15.71 11.62
N GLN A 59 7.28 -16.51 11.96
CA GLN A 59 6.66 -17.45 11.03
C GLN A 59 5.32 -16.89 10.56
N LEU A 60 4.98 -17.09 9.28
CA LEU A 60 3.77 -16.54 8.67
C LEU A 60 2.50 -16.93 9.45
N GLN A 61 2.40 -18.15 9.96
CA GLN A 61 1.24 -18.62 10.73
C GLN A 61 1.05 -17.92 12.09
N HIS A 62 2.08 -17.24 12.60
CA HIS A 62 2.07 -16.57 13.90
C HIS A 62 2.19 -15.04 13.75
N SER A 63 1.98 -14.52 12.55
CA SER A 63 2.11 -13.10 12.23
C SER A 63 0.92 -12.63 11.40
N ALA A 64 0.51 -11.39 11.63
CA ALA A 64 -0.45 -10.69 10.79
C ALA A 64 0.18 -10.07 9.53
N MET A 65 1.52 -10.03 9.43
CA MET A 65 2.22 -9.44 8.29
C MET A 65 1.99 -10.23 7.00
N GLY A 66 1.49 -9.56 5.97
CA GLY A 66 1.18 -10.18 4.67
C GLY A 66 -0.08 -11.03 4.69
N TRP A 67 -0.79 -11.15 5.82
CA TRP A 67 -2.00 -11.95 5.94
C TRP A 67 -3.22 -11.21 5.38
N THR A 68 -3.91 -11.84 4.43
CA THR A 68 -5.11 -11.28 3.80
C THR A 68 -6.41 -11.89 4.31
N GLY A 69 -6.35 -12.84 5.25
CA GLY A 69 -7.53 -13.57 5.72
C GLY A 69 -7.95 -14.73 4.82
N ARG A 70 -7.29 -14.93 3.67
CA ARG A 70 -7.70 -15.92 2.67
C ARG A 70 -6.53 -16.73 2.14
N LEU A 71 -6.67 -18.05 2.17
CA LEU A 71 -5.82 -18.98 1.43
C LEU A 71 -6.48 -19.38 0.09
N GLY A 72 -5.69 -19.98 -0.79
CA GLY A 72 -6.21 -20.62 -2.00
C GLY A 72 -7.18 -21.77 -1.70
N PRO A 73 -7.80 -22.35 -2.75
CA PRO A 73 -8.66 -23.52 -2.58
C PRO A 73 -7.91 -24.68 -1.93
N ALA A 74 -8.65 -25.59 -1.29
CA ALA A 74 -8.10 -26.83 -0.75
C ALA A 74 -7.45 -27.67 -1.88
N ALA A 75 -6.46 -28.48 -1.52
CA ALA A 75 -5.67 -29.22 -2.49
C ALA A 75 -6.45 -30.32 -3.23
N ASP A 76 -7.49 -30.83 -2.59
CA ASP A 76 -8.42 -31.87 -3.05
C ASP A 76 -9.65 -31.31 -3.78
N ALA A 77 -9.86 -29.99 -3.72
CA ALA A 77 -10.89 -29.35 -4.52
C ALA A 77 -10.57 -29.56 -6.01
N ALA A 78 -11.56 -30.01 -6.79
CA ALA A 78 -11.41 -30.10 -8.24
C ALA A 78 -10.80 -28.78 -8.73
N PRO A 79 -9.67 -28.81 -9.48
CA PRO A 79 -9.05 -27.58 -9.90
C PRO A 79 -10.11 -26.82 -10.68
N PRO A 80 -10.50 -25.60 -10.26
CA PRO A 80 -11.32 -24.79 -11.14
C PRO A 80 -10.55 -24.74 -12.46
N ALA A 81 -11.24 -24.81 -13.59
CA ALA A 81 -10.60 -24.59 -14.89
C ALA A 81 -9.94 -23.22 -14.79
N TRP A 82 -8.64 -23.21 -14.47
CA TRP A 82 -7.92 -21.99 -14.17
C TRP A 82 -7.87 -21.29 -15.51
N PRO A 83 -8.65 -20.21 -15.71
CA PRO A 83 -8.62 -19.54 -16.99
C PRO A 83 -7.16 -19.17 -17.21
N ARG A 84 -6.66 -19.46 -18.42
CA ARG A 84 -5.32 -19.04 -18.78
C ARG A 84 -5.27 -17.54 -18.51
N ALA A 85 -4.43 -17.14 -17.57
CA ALA A 85 -4.31 -15.73 -17.25
C ALA A 85 -3.81 -15.07 -18.53
N THR A 86 -4.58 -14.14 -19.09
CA THR A 86 -4.05 -13.29 -20.15
C THR A 86 -3.17 -12.27 -19.44
N PRO A 87 -1.83 -12.29 -19.62
CA PRO A 87 -0.97 -11.34 -18.95
C PRO A 87 -1.40 -9.94 -19.38
N SER A 88 -2.02 -9.20 -18.47
CA SER A 88 -2.44 -7.83 -18.75
C SER A 88 -1.19 -6.98 -18.78
N VAL A 89 -0.95 -6.30 -19.90
CA VAL A 89 0.14 -5.34 -20.01
C VAL A 89 -0.38 -4.01 -19.49
N LEU A 90 0.20 -3.52 -18.40
CA LEU A 90 -0.07 -2.16 -17.95
C LEU A 90 0.41 -1.17 -19.02
N PRO A 91 -0.24 -0.01 -19.18
CA PRO A 91 0.27 1.07 -20.01
C PRO A 91 1.72 1.43 -19.66
N GLU A 92 2.45 1.97 -20.64
CA GLU A 92 3.86 2.40 -20.45
C GLU A 92 4.01 3.32 -19.23
N LEU A 93 3.03 4.20 -19.02
CA LEU A 93 2.86 5.00 -17.81
C LEU A 93 1.45 4.82 -17.27
N SER A 94 1.33 4.37 -16.03
CA SER A 94 0.06 4.29 -15.31
C SER A 94 0.00 5.38 -14.24
N LEU A 95 -1.19 5.94 -14.03
CA LEU A 95 -1.42 6.90 -12.95
C LEU A 95 -1.73 6.16 -11.66
N LEU A 96 -0.84 6.26 -10.68
CA LEU A 96 -1.05 5.78 -9.31
C LEU A 96 -1.63 6.89 -8.44
N THR A 97 -2.68 6.56 -7.69
CA THR A 97 -3.17 7.41 -6.60
C THR A 97 -2.41 7.11 -5.30
N GLY A 98 -2.54 7.98 -4.30
CA GLY A 98 -2.05 7.66 -2.95
C GLY A 98 -2.68 6.39 -2.36
N ALA A 99 -3.93 6.07 -2.74
CA ALA A 99 -4.60 4.83 -2.35
C ALA A 99 -3.93 3.60 -2.98
N ASP A 100 -3.46 3.70 -4.23
CA ASP A 100 -2.72 2.63 -4.90
C ASP A 100 -1.36 2.41 -4.24
N LEU A 101 -0.63 3.49 -3.97
CA LEU A 101 0.65 3.42 -3.25
C LEU A 101 0.48 2.75 -1.87
N TYR A 102 -0.56 3.14 -1.12
CA TYR A 102 -0.89 2.51 0.16
C TYR A 102 -1.26 1.03 0.01
N ARG A 103 -2.06 0.68 -1.00
CA ARG A 103 -2.49 -0.69 -1.28
C ARG A 103 -1.32 -1.60 -1.63
N LEU A 104 -0.35 -1.12 -2.40
CA LEU A 104 0.81 -1.89 -2.83
C LEU A 104 1.92 -1.97 -1.76
N ASN A 105 2.07 -0.92 -0.94
CA ASN A 105 3.20 -0.80 -0.01
C ASN A 105 2.86 -1.02 1.47
N CYS A 106 1.63 -0.72 1.90
CA CYS A 106 1.31 -0.61 3.32
C CYS A 106 0.20 -1.59 3.76
N ARG A 107 -0.79 -1.82 2.91
CA ARG A 107 -2.00 -2.62 3.23
C ARG A 107 -1.70 -4.02 3.74
N ALA A 108 -0.63 -4.64 3.25
CA ALA A 108 -0.24 -6.00 3.64
C ALA A 108 0.07 -6.12 5.14
N CYS A 109 0.45 -5.03 5.82
CA CYS A 109 0.62 -5.00 7.27
C CYS A 109 -0.46 -4.14 7.95
N HIS A 110 -0.71 -2.94 7.43
CA HIS A 110 -1.58 -1.95 8.08
C HIS A 110 -3.07 -2.11 7.76
N ARG A 111 -3.44 -3.14 6.99
CA ARG A 111 -4.80 -3.42 6.49
C ARG A 111 -5.33 -2.32 5.57
N ALA A 112 -6.56 -2.45 5.07
CA ALA A 112 -7.13 -1.47 4.15
C ALA A 112 -7.57 -0.17 4.86
N ASP A 113 -7.92 -0.28 6.15
CA ASP A 113 -8.45 0.80 6.98
C ASP A 113 -7.38 1.52 7.83
N GLY A 114 -6.10 1.15 7.67
CA GLY A 114 -4.99 1.75 8.41
C GLY A 114 -4.92 1.40 9.89
N ARG A 115 -5.80 0.54 10.40
CA ARG A 115 -5.83 0.20 11.84
C ARG A 115 -4.73 -0.76 12.26
N GLY A 116 -4.06 -1.42 11.31
CA GLY A 116 -3.07 -2.44 11.61
C GLY A 116 -3.69 -3.71 12.20
N ALA A 117 -2.84 -4.48 12.88
CA ALA A 117 -3.19 -5.74 13.54
C ALA A 117 -2.49 -5.80 14.91
N PRO A 118 -2.98 -5.05 15.92
CA PRO A 118 -2.37 -5.03 17.23
C PRO A 118 -2.36 -6.42 17.91
N ALA A 119 -1.39 -6.72 18.78
CA ALA A 119 -0.31 -5.83 19.22
C ALA A 119 0.88 -5.73 18.24
N GLU A 120 0.92 -6.56 17.20
CA GLU A 120 2.08 -6.69 16.30
C GLU A 120 2.23 -5.50 15.34
N ILE A 121 1.15 -5.12 14.64
CA ILE A 121 1.17 -4.00 13.70
C ILE A 121 0.31 -2.85 14.23
N LEU A 122 0.96 -1.74 14.54
CA LEU A 122 0.30 -0.53 15.00
C LEU A 122 -0.49 0.17 13.88
N SER A 123 -1.44 1.00 14.30
CA SER A 123 -2.24 1.85 13.43
C SER A 123 -1.39 2.95 12.78
N VAL A 124 -1.63 3.23 11.49
CA VAL A 124 -1.08 4.43 10.81
C VAL A 124 -1.93 5.67 11.04
N ILE A 125 -3.16 5.51 11.53
CA ILE A 125 -4.13 6.61 11.64
C ILE A 125 -3.68 7.67 12.66
N ASP A 126 -3.32 7.24 13.86
CA ASP A 126 -3.02 8.20 14.95
C ASP A 126 -1.74 9.01 14.72
N PRO A 127 -0.63 8.43 14.21
CA PRO A 127 0.53 9.21 13.79
C PRO A 127 0.19 10.26 12.74
N ILE A 128 -0.70 9.93 11.79
CA ILE A 128 -1.09 10.87 10.73
C ILE A 128 -2.00 11.97 11.28
N ARG A 129 -2.94 11.66 12.18
CA ARG A 129 -3.75 12.68 12.88
C ARG A 129 -2.89 13.66 13.66
N ALA A 130 -1.78 13.19 14.24
CA ALA A 130 -0.85 14.06 14.95
C ALA A 130 -0.15 15.08 14.04
N THR A 131 -0.24 14.95 12.71
CA THR A 131 0.31 15.92 11.75
C THR A 131 -0.65 17.07 11.43
N SER A 132 -1.86 17.06 12.00
CA SER A 132 -2.84 18.14 11.87
C SER A 132 -2.84 19.02 13.13
N PRO A 133 -2.44 20.31 13.05
CA PRO A 133 -2.49 21.22 14.19
C PRO A 133 -3.89 21.33 14.81
N LEU A 134 -4.94 21.26 13.98
CA LEU A 134 -6.33 21.31 14.46
C LEU A 134 -6.65 20.09 15.32
N MET A 135 -6.39 18.88 14.81
CA MET A 135 -6.68 17.65 15.55
C MET A 135 -5.83 17.51 16.81
N VAL A 136 -4.57 17.95 16.77
CA VAL A 136 -3.70 17.99 17.96
C VAL A 136 -4.30 18.89 19.04
N ARG A 137 -4.78 20.09 18.68
CA ARG A 137 -5.45 21.00 19.63
C ARG A 137 -6.71 20.39 20.21
N GLU A 138 -7.56 19.81 19.37
CA GLU A 138 -8.81 19.17 19.79
C GLU A 138 -8.54 18.02 20.76
N ARG A 139 -7.56 17.16 20.46
CA ARG A 139 -7.14 16.08 21.35
C ARG A 139 -6.62 16.61 22.69
N MET A 140 -5.75 17.61 22.66
CA MET A 140 -5.16 18.19 23.87
C MET A 140 -6.22 18.87 24.75
N ALA A 141 -7.17 19.58 24.14
CA ALA A 141 -8.33 20.14 24.85
C ALA A 141 -9.22 19.05 25.46
N ALA A 142 -9.50 17.96 24.73
CA ALA A 142 -10.26 16.83 25.24
C ALA A 142 -9.59 16.11 26.43
N MET A 143 -8.25 16.20 26.54
CA MET A 143 -7.48 15.71 27.69
C MET A 143 -7.37 16.73 28.83
N GLY A 144 -8.11 17.86 28.79
CA GLY A 144 -8.06 18.91 29.82
C GLY A 144 -6.76 19.72 29.81
N ARG A 145 -5.99 19.67 28.71
CA ARG A 145 -4.68 20.33 28.56
C ARG A 145 -4.67 21.20 27.30
N PRO A 146 -5.51 22.23 27.19
CA PRO A 146 -5.56 23.07 25.99
C PRO A 146 -4.20 23.71 25.71
N ILE A 147 -3.84 23.81 24.44
CA ILE A 147 -2.58 24.39 23.97
C ILE A 147 -2.81 25.49 22.94
N THR A 148 -1.81 26.36 22.77
CA THR A 148 -1.85 27.44 21.77
C THR A 148 -1.79 26.88 20.35
N ALA A 149 -2.25 27.68 19.38
CA ALA A 149 -2.19 27.31 17.97
C ALA A 149 -0.75 27.17 17.46
N ALA A 150 0.16 28.04 17.91
CA ALA A 150 1.58 27.99 17.56
C ALA A 150 2.23 26.68 18.03
N PHE A 151 2.02 26.32 19.30
CA PHE A 151 2.59 25.08 19.86
C PHE A 151 2.01 23.83 19.19
N ALA A 152 0.72 23.82 18.87
CA ALA A 152 0.12 22.73 18.09
C ALA A 152 0.70 22.63 16.68
N GLY A 153 1.04 23.78 16.07
CA GLY A 153 1.75 23.83 14.79
C GLY A 153 3.12 23.18 14.87
N GLU A 154 3.91 23.52 15.89
CA GLU A 154 5.23 22.91 16.14
C GLU A 154 5.14 21.39 16.34
N LEU A 155 4.20 20.93 17.17
CA LEU A 155 3.98 19.49 17.38
C LEU A 155 3.60 18.77 16.08
N ALA A 156 2.75 19.37 15.26
CA ALA A 156 2.32 18.80 13.99
C ALA A 156 3.46 18.71 12.97
N VAL A 157 4.33 19.72 12.92
CA VAL A 157 5.56 19.69 12.08
C VAL A 157 6.47 18.56 12.53
N GLY A 158 6.76 18.46 13.83
CA GLY A 158 7.59 17.37 14.36
C GLY A 158 7.00 15.98 14.09
N ALA A 159 5.67 15.82 14.27
CA ALA A 159 4.99 14.57 13.95
C ALA A 159 5.09 14.20 12.46
N ARG A 160 4.99 15.19 11.56
CA ARG A 160 5.19 14.97 10.12
C ARG A 160 6.60 14.50 9.82
N GLU A 161 7.62 15.14 10.40
CA GLU A 161 9.01 14.75 10.23
C GLU A 161 9.26 13.31 10.73
N ASP A 162 8.68 12.94 11.87
CA ASP A 162 8.77 11.59 12.41
C ASP A 162 8.13 10.54 11.50
N VAL A 163 6.96 10.83 10.92
CA VAL A 163 6.32 9.95 9.93
C VAL A 163 7.19 9.77 8.69
N LEU A 164 7.73 10.87 8.15
CA LEU A 164 8.61 10.82 6.98
C LEU A 164 9.89 10.05 7.27
N LYS A 165 10.48 10.23 8.45
CA LYS A 165 11.65 9.49 8.91
C LYS A 165 11.34 8.00 9.07
N ARG A 166 10.17 7.65 9.61
CA ARG A 166 9.70 6.27 9.76
C ARG A 166 9.49 5.60 8.40
N LEU A 167 8.91 6.30 7.42
CA LEU A 167 8.78 5.78 6.05
C LEU A 167 10.16 5.51 5.44
N LYS A 168 11.08 6.48 5.52
CA LYS A 168 12.41 6.35 4.92
C LYS A 168 13.25 5.24 5.55
N ASN A 169 13.28 5.16 6.88
CA ASN A 169 14.22 4.32 7.60
C ASN A 169 13.60 3.02 8.12
N GLY A 170 12.28 2.89 8.07
CA GLY A 170 11.57 1.82 8.75
C GLY A 170 11.63 1.95 10.27
N GLY A 171 11.37 0.85 10.96
CA GLY A 171 11.46 0.70 12.41
C GLY A 171 11.88 -0.69 12.82
N GLU A 172 11.54 -1.07 14.04
CA GLU A 172 11.85 -2.40 14.55
C GLU A 172 11.23 -3.49 13.67
N SER A 173 9.92 -3.39 13.40
CA SER A 173 9.19 -4.36 12.56
C SER A 173 8.85 -3.84 11.16
N MET A 174 8.75 -2.52 11.00
CA MET A 174 8.40 -1.89 9.72
C MET A 174 9.65 -1.78 8.83
N PRO A 175 9.64 -2.31 7.59
CA PRO A 175 10.77 -2.12 6.68
C PRO A 175 10.93 -0.66 6.24
N ALA A 176 12.10 -0.32 5.74
CA ALA A 176 12.35 0.96 5.07
C ALA A 176 11.64 1.01 3.70
N PHE A 177 11.16 2.19 3.33
CA PHE A 177 10.54 2.51 2.04
C PHE A 177 11.41 3.53 1.27
N ASP A 178 12.72 3.33 1.28
CA ASP A 178 13.70 4.18 0.60
C ASP A 178 13.57 4.16 -0.93
N HIS A 179 12.82 3.20 -1.48
CA HIS A 179 12.46 3.13 -2.90
C HIS A 179 11.36 4.12 -3.30
N LEU A 180 10.66 4.76 -2.36
CA LEU A 180 9.63 5.75 -2.68
C LEU A 180 10.26 7.09 -3.08
N SER A 181 9.81 7.63 -4.21
CA SER A 181 10.16 8.98 -4.67
C SER A 181 9.47 10.03 -3.82
N ARG A 182 9.95 11.28 -3.88
CA ARG A 182 9.30 12.39 -3.17
C ARG A 182 7.84 12.58 -3.60
N ALA A 183 7.56 12.49 -4.90
CA ALA A 183 6.19 12.62 -5.43
C ALA A 183 5.27 11.49 -4.94
N GLU A 184 5.78 10.26 -4.87
CA GLU A 184 5.06 9.11 -4.32
C GLU A 184 4.79 9.28 -2.82
N ILE A 185 5.77 9.76 -2.06
CA ILE A 185 5.60 10.07 -0.63
C ILE A 185 4.52 11.15 -0.44
N ASP A 186 4.55 12.23 -1.23
CA ASP A 186 3.58 13.31 -1.11
C ASP A 186 2.15 12.81 -1.46
N ALA A 187 2.01 11.98 -2.50
CA ALA A 187 0.73 11.36 -2.85
C ALA A 187 0.23 10.35 -1.81
N LEU A 188 1.11 9.50 -1.29
CA LEU A 188 0.80 8.57 -0.20
C LEU A 188 0.37 9.33 1.05
N PHE A 189 1.08 10.40 1.41
CA PHE A 189 0.77 11.18 2.60
C PHE A 189 -0.60 11.87 2.48
N ALA A 190 -0.93 12.44 1.32
CA ALA A 190 -2.25 13.01 1.06
C ALA A 190 -3.37 11.97 1.22
N TYR A 191 -3.16 10.73 0.77
CA TYR A 191 -4.11 9.65 0.99
C TYR A 191 -4.20 9.23 2.46
N LEU A 192 -3.06 9.15 3.17
CA LEU A 192 -3.05 8.83 4.60
C LEU A 192 -3.80 9.89 5.43
N GLU A 193 -3.65 11.18 5.10
CA GLU A 193 -4.44 12.25 5.71
C GLU A 193 -5.94 12.04 5.50
N TRP A 194 -6.35 11.66 4.28
CA TRP A 194 -7.76 11.35 3.98
C TRP A 194 -8.24 10.11 4.76
N LEU A 195 -7.45 9.03 4.77
CA LEU A 195 -7.75 7.81 5.50
C LEU A 195 -7.88 8.06 7.01
N ALA A 196 -7.06 8.98 7.54
CA ALA A 196 -7.08 9.39 8.95
C ALA A 196 -8.17 10.42 9.29
N SER A 197 -8.97 10.84 8.30
CA SER A 197 -10.00 11.86 8.41
C SER A 197 -9.46 13.24 8.82
N VAL A 198 -8.28 13.60 8.34
CA VAL A 198 -7.72 14.94 8.52
C VAL A 198 -8.56 15.95 7.70
N PRO A 199 -9.02 17.06 8.29
CA PRO A 199 -9.85 18.03 7.59
C PRO A 199 -9.25 18.56 6.29
N GLY A 200 -10.08 18.59 5.24
CA GLY A 200 -9.74 19.07 3.89
C GLY A 200 -8.82 18.15 3.07
N ALA A 201 -8.51 16.95 3.55
CA ALA A 201 -7.62 16.02 2.85
C ALA A 201 -8.22 15.47 1.55
N ASP A 202 -9.55 15.39 1.45
CA ASP A 202 -10.29 15.01 0.24
C ASP A 202 -9.91 15.85 -0.99
N ARG A 203 -9.62 17.14 -0.79
CA ARG A 203 -9.27 18.09 -1.87
C ARG A 203 -7.79 18.10 -2.23
N ARG A 204 -6.95 17.35 -1.50
CA ARG A 204 -5.49 17.35 -1.67
C ARG A 204 -4.96 16.06 -2.29
N GLN A 205 -5.83 15.22 -2.85
CA GLN A 205 -5.40 13.95 -3.43
C GLN A 205 -4.53 14.17 -4.67
N LEU A 206 -3.39 13.49 -4.71
CA LEU A 206 -2.40 13.59 -5.79
C LEU A 206 -2.33 12.29 -6.57
N ARG A 207 -1.90 12.40 -7.84
CA ARG A 207 -1.60 11.26 -8.70
C ARG A 207 -0.17 11.33 -9.20
N VAL A 208 0.45 10.17 -9.34
CA VAL A 208 1.82 10.02 -9.82
C VAL A 208 1.84 9.13 -11.05
N ALA A 209 2.48 9.56 -12.12
CA ALA A 209 2.67 8.74 -13.32
C ALA A 209 3.92 7.85 -13.16
N GLU A 210 3.74 6.53 -13.17
CA GLU A 210 4.79 5.54 -12.96
C GLU A 210 4.83 4.50 -14.08
N PRO A 211 6.02 4.05 -14.51
CA PRO A 211 6.13 2.93 -15.43
C PRO A 211 5.78 1.59 -14.76
N ALA A 212 5.47 0.59 -15.57
CA ALA A 212 5.13 -0.76 -15.07
C ALA A 212 6.23 -1.36 -14.17
N SER A 213 7.52 -1.08 -14.43
CA SER A 213 8.62 -1.55 -13.58
C SER A 213 8.53 -1.02 -12.15
N ARG A 214 8.11 0.23 -11.96
CA ARG A 214 7.93 0.86 -10.65
C ARG A 214 6.71 0.34 -9.91
N ILE A 215 5.62 0.06 -10.62
CA ILE A 215 4.45 -0.63 -10.06
C ILE A 215 4.84 -2.04 -9.58
N GLY A 216 5.66 -2.74 -10.38
CA GLY A 216 6.22 -4.03 -9.99
C GLY A 216 7.12 -3.95 -8.75
N GLU A 217 7.97 -2.93 -8.67
CA GLU A 217 8.82 -2.69 -7.50
C GLU A 217 7.99 -2.43 -6.23
N HIS A 218 6.98 -1.58 -6.30
CA HIS A 218 6.06 -1.31 -5.18
C HIS A 218 5.41 -2.59 -4.67
N LEU A 219 4.89 -3.41 -5.57
CA LEU A 219 4.26 -4.68 -5.19
C LEU A 219 5.29 -5.66 -4.59
N VAL A 220 6.47 -5.78 -5.18
CA VAL A 220 7.47 -6.74 -4.71
C VAL A 220 8.04 -6.32 -3.36
N LYS A 221 8.52 -5.09 -3.21
CA LYS A 221 9.15 -4.63 -1.96
C LYS A 221 8.13 -4.41 -0.86
N GLY A 222 6.94 -3.91 -1.21
CA GLY A 222 5.88 -3.59 -0.28
C GLY A 222 5.02 -4.78 0.16
N THR A 223 4.92 -5.83 -0.66
CA THR A 223 4.05 -6.98 -0.37
C THR A 223 4.79 -8.32 -0.44
N CYS A 224 5.46 -8.65 -1.54
CA CYS A 224 6.04 -9.99 -1.72
C CYS A 224 7.24 -10.26 -0.78
N HIS A 225 8.10 -9.25 -0.60
CA HIS A 225 9.31 -9.32 0.22
C HIS A 225 9.02 -9.27 1.73
N ILE A 226 7.75 -9.16 2.14
CA ILE A 226 7.36 -9.41 3.53
C ILE A 226 7.66 -10.87 3.89
N CYS A 227 7.31 -11.78 2.99
CA CYS A 227 7.34 -13.22 3.23
C CYS A 227 8.52 -13.89 2.51
N HIS A 228 8.78 -13.52 1.26
CA HIS A 228 9.80 -14.16 0.45
C HIS A 228 11.16 -13.50 0.67
N ASP A 229 12.21 -14.29 0.87
CA ASP A 229 13.59 -13.79 0.75
C ASP A 229 13.87 -13.37 -0.69
N ALA A 230 14.73 -12.37 -0.88
CA ALA A 230 15.11 -11.93 -2.21
C ALA A 230 15.80 -13.07 -2.99
N THR A 231 16.78 -13.73 -2.36
CA THR A 231 17.60 -14.79 -2.95
C THR A 231 17.57 -16.07 -2.13
N GLY A 232 17.85 -17.20 -2.78
CA GLY A 232 17.88 -18.53 -2.16
C GLY A 232 17.49 -19.63 -3.15
N PRO A 233 17.77 -20.91 -2.85
CA PRO A 233 17.38 -22.01 -3.71
C PRO A 233 15.87 -22.24 -3.70
N TRP A 234 15.38 -22.95 -4.71
CA TRP A 234 14.01 -23.46 -4.68
C TRP A 234 13.91 -24.54 -3.59
N PRO A 235 12.96 -24.44 -2.64
CA PRO A 235 12.81 -25.43 -1.58
C PRO A 235 12.32 -26.77 -2.14
N GLY A 236 12.85 -27.87 -1.60
CA GLY A 236 12.37 -29.21 -1.89
C GLY A 236 10.92 -29.46 -1.42
N PRO A 237 10.28 -30.56 -1.83
CA PRO A 237 8.91 -30.89 -1.45
C PRO A 237 8.67 -30.89 0.06
N GLU A 238 9.57 -31.49 0.84
CA GLU A 238 9.49 -31.57 2.30
C GLU A 238 9.56 -30.17 2.93
N ALA A 239 10.53 -29.36 2.49
CA ALA A 239 10.67 -27.98 2.96
C ALA A 239 9.42 -27.13 2.65
N LEU A 240 8.79 -27.32 1.50
CA LEU A 240 7.52 -26.65 1.17
C LEU A 240 6.38 -27.07 2.11
N LEU A 241 6.29 -28.35 2.48
CA LEU A 241 5.31 -28.86 3.45
C LEU A 241 5.52 -28.22 4.83
N ASP A 242 6.79 -28.10 5.24
CA ASP A 242 7.18 -27.43 6.49
C ASP A 242 6.94 -25.92 6.48
N GLY A 243 6.59 -25.36 5.32
CA GLY A 243 6.24 -23.95 5.16
C GLY A 243 7.42 -23.06 4.78
N VAL A 244 8.54 -23.63 4.33
CA VAL A 244 9.65 -22.86 3.76
C VAL A 244 9.17 -22.16 2.50
N MET A 245 9.34 -20.83 2.48
CA MET A 245 8.92 -20.00 1.37
C MET A 245 10.02 -19.97 0.29
N PRO A 246 9.68 -20.16 -1.00
CA PRO A 246 10.65 -20.02 -2.07
C PRO A 246 11.16 -18.58 -2.14
N SER A 247 12.44 -18.39 -2.47
CA SER A 247 12.96 -17.03 -2.70
C SER A 247 12.35 -16.40 -3.96
N LEU A 248 12.32 -15.07 -4.04
CA LEU A 248 11.86 -14.36 -5.22
C LEU A 248 12.71 -14.70 -6.47
N SER A 249 14.03 -14.86 -6.32
CA SER A 249 14.90 -15.28 -7.42
C SER A 249 14.57 -16.68 -7.93
N SER A 250 14.28 -17.63 -7.04
CA SER A 250 13.93 -19.00 -7.42
C SER A 250 12.56 -19.08 -8.11
N VAL A 251 11.61 -18.22 -7.73
CA VAL A 251 10.28 -18.16 -8.36
C VAL A 251 10.40 -17.79 -9.83
N VAL A 252 11.16 -16.74 -10.17
CA VAL A 252 11.33 -16.33 -11.57
C VAL A 252 12.05 -17.39 -12.40
N GLY A 253 13.01 -18.10 -11.82
CA GLY A 253 13.73 -19.17 -12.52
C GLY A 253 12.92 -20.45 -12.74
N GLN A 254 11.89 -20.71 -11.92
CA GLN A 254 11.16 -21.99 -11.90
C GLN A 254 9.69 -21.89 -12.32
N ARG A 255 9.12 -20.68 -12.39
CA ARG A 255 7.70 -20.45 -12.62
C ARG A 255 7.47 -19.49 -13.76
N THR A 256 6.46 -19.82 -14.55
CA THR A 256 5.95 -18.93 -15.60
C THR A 256 5.19 -17.76 -14.97
N ILE A 257 5.01 -16.68 -15.73
CA ILE A 257 4.15 -15.57 -15.34
C ILE A 257 2.71 -16.02 -15.02
N ASP A 258 2.17 -16.98 -15.78
CA ASP A 258 0.82 -17.54 -15.59
C ASP A 258 0.71 -18.29 -14.25
N ASP A 259 1.76 -19.03 -13.87
CA ASP A 259 1.83 -19.71 -12.57
C ASP A 259 1.87 -18.71 -11.42
N VAL A 260 2.66 -17.63 -11.56
CA VAL A 260 2.75 -16.57 -10.55
C VAL A 260 1.41 -15.84 -10.41
N LEU A 261 0.77 -15.48 -11.53
CA LEU A 261 -0.56 -14.88 -11.54
C LEU A 261 -1.58 -15.77 -10.82
N ALA A 262 -1.64 -17.05 -11.20
CA ALA A 262 -2.57 -17.99 -10.59
C ALA A 262 -2.27 -18.22 -9.10
N LYS A 263 -1.00 -18.20 -8.70
CA LYS A 263 -0.63 -18.34 -7.29
C LYS A 263 -1.01 -17.12 -6.46
N VAL A 264 -0.64 -15.92 -6.90
CA VAL A 264 -0.86 -14.67 -6.15
C VAL A 264 -2.34 -14.32 -6.06
N ARG A 265 -3.05 -14.36 -7.18
CA ARG A 265 -4.45 -13.89 -7.29
C ARG A 265 -5.47 -14.91 -6.83
N ARG A 266 -5.13 -16.19 -6.94
CA ARG A 266 -6.10 -17.28 -6.79
C ARG A 266 -5.62 -18.41 -5.88
N GLY A 267 -4.38 -18.36 -5.41
CA GLY A 267 -3.83 -19.35 -4.49
C GLY A 267 -3.67 -20.73 -5.11
N LYS A 268 -3.42 -20.83 -6.43
CA LYS A 268 -3.21 -22.11 -7.15
C LYS A 268 -2.34 -23.08 -6.31
N PRO A 269 -2.80 -24.32 -6.05
CA PRO A 269 -1.99 -25.31 -5.36
C PRO A 269 -0.67 -25.59 -6.08
N VAL A 270 0.37 -25.91 -5.31
CA VAL A 270 1.66 -26.36 -5.82
C VAL A 270 1.61 -27.88 -5.91
N ILE A 271 2.14 -28.44 -7.01
CA ILE A 271 2.29 -29.89 -7.16
C ILE A 271 3.64 -30.31 -6.57
N LEU A 272 3.62 -31.25 -5.63
CA LEU A 272 4.78 -31.73 -4.90
C LEU A 272 5.21 -33.13 -5.37
N GLY A 273 6.53 -33.29 -5.52
CA GLY A 273 7.18 -34.58 -5.74
C GLY A 273 6.75 -35.33 -7.02
N VAL A 274 7.29 -36.54 -7.17
CA VAL A 274 6.97 -37.43 -8.31
C VAL A 274 5.54 -38.00 -8.21
N ALA A 275 5.01 -38.12 -7.00
CA ALA A 275 3.64 -38.57 -6.73
C ALA A 275 2.59 -37.51 -7.11
N ARG A 276 3.00 -36.31 -7.53
CA ARG A 276 2.14 -35.20 -7.98
C ARG A 276 1.05 -34.82 -6.97
N ILE A 277 1.41 -34.80 -5.69
CA ILE A 277 0.48 -34.44 -4.61
C ILE A 277 0.20 -32.94 -4.69
N ALA A 278 -1.07 -32.56 -4.76
CA ALA A 278 -1.46 -31.16 -4.68
C ALA A 278 -1.28 -30.64 -3.24
N TYR A 279 -0.71 -29.45 -3.10
CA TYR A 279 -0.51 -28.79 -1.82
C TYR A 279 -0.95 -27.33 -1.93
N ARG A 280 -1.96 -26.96 -1.15
CA ARG A 280 -2.50 -25.57 -1.10
C ARG A 280 -1.40 -24.55 -0.80
N GLY A 281 -0.44 -24.92 0.05
CA GLY A 281 0.56 -24.00 0.57
C GLY A 281 -0.01 -23.03 1.61
N ARG A 282 0.85 -22.14 2.08
CA ARG A 282 0.56 -21.15 3.13
C ARG A 282 0.51 -19.71 2.62
N MET A 283 0.83 -19.49 1.34
CA MET A 283 0.80 -18.16 0.74
C MET A 283 -0.65 -17.63 0.69
N PRO A 284 -0.91 -16.44 1.27
CA PRO A 284 -2.21 -15.80 1.21
C PRO A 284 -2.58 -15.39 -0.22
N VAL A 285 -3.87 -15.24 -0.46
CA VAL A 285 -4.38 -14.73 -1.73
C VAL A 285 -4.45 -13.21 -1.67
N PHE A 286 -3.83 -12.55 -2.62
CA PHE A 286 -3.83 -11.09 -2.75
C PHE A 286 -4.90 -10.69 -3.77
N ASP A 287 -6.16 -10.70 -3.34
CA ASP A 287 -7.30 -10.39 -4.20
C ASP A 287 -7.46 -8.89 -4.53
N TYR A 288 -6.68 -8.04 -3.86
CA TYR A 288 -6.66 -6.60 -4.06
C TYR A 288 -5.60 -6.08 -5.05
N VAL A 289 -4.77 -6.96 -5.61
CA VAL A 289 -3.80 -6.59 -6.66
C VAL A 289 -4.28 -7.10 -8.01
N SER A 290 -4.22 -6.33 -9.09
CA SER A 290 -4.71 -6.77 -10.40
C SER A 290 -3.75 -7.74 -11.10
N ASP A 291 -4.23 -8.44 -12.13
CA ASP A 291 -3.39 -9.30 -12.97
C ASP A 291 -2.30 -8.48 -13.70
N GLY A 292 -2.56 -7.20 -14.02
CA GLY A 292 -1.56 -6.29 -14.58
C GLY A 292 -0.45 -5.93 -13.61
N GLU A 293 -0.78 -5.70 -12.33
CA GLU A 293 0.20 -5.42 -11.27
C GLU A 293 1.07 -6.63 -10.94
N VAL A 294 0.48 -7.82 -10.89
CA VAL A 294 1.24 -9.07 -10.69
C VAL A 294 2.14 -9.36 -11.89
N SER A 295 1.66 -9.09 -13.11
CA SER A 295 2.48 -9.19 -14.33
C SER A 295 3.64 -8.21 -14.30
N ALA A 296 3.40 -6.97 -13.85
CA ALA A 296 4.41 -5.95 -13.67
C ALA A 296 5.46 -6.36 -12.62
N ALA A 297 5.04 -6.95 -11.49
CA ALA A 297 5.95 -7.50 -10.47
C ALA A 297 6.83 -8.63 -11.02
N TYR A 298 6.26 -9.57 -11.77
CA TYR A 298 7.04 -10.64 -12.41
C TYR A 298 8.10 -10.07 -13.36
N ARG A 299 7.70 -9.15 -14.24
CA ARG A 299 8.61 -8.50 -15.20
C ARG A 299 9.68 -7.66 -14.50
N TYR A 300 9.33 -6.97 -13.41
CA TYR A 300 10.29 -6.26 -12.57
C TYR A 300 11.33 -7.24 -12.00
N LEU A 301 10.93 -8.40 -11.47
CA LEU A 301 11.89 -9.37 -10.93
C LEU A 301 12.82 -9.96 -12.02
N VAL A 302 12.35 -10.06 -13.26
CA VAL A 302 13.17 -10.46 -14.42
C VAL A 302 14.16 -9.36 -14.80
N ALA A 303 13.70 -8.11 -14.89
CA ALA A 303 14.51 -6.96 -15.31
C ALA A 303 15.48 -6.47 -14.23
N TYR A 304 15.14 -6.67 -12.96
CA TYR A 304 15.91 -6.29 -11.77
C TYR A 304 16.10 -7.51 -10.87
N PRO A 305 17.00 -8.45 -11.25
CA PRO A 305 17.17 -9.72 -10.55
C PRO A 305 17.44 -9.52 -9.06
N PRO A 306 16.72 -10.25 -8.16
CA PRO A 306 16.91 -10.13 -6.72
C PRO A 306 18.36 -10.34 -6.28
N GLN A 307 18.78 -9.58 -5.27
CA GLN A 307 20.17 -9.57 -4.79
C GLN A 307 20.30 -10.14 -3.37
N PRO A 308 21.46 -10.68 -2.98
CA PRO A 308 21.73 -10.94 -1.56
C PRO A 308 21.72 -9.63 -0.77
N ALA A 309 21.66 -9.72 0.57
CA ALA A 309 21.82 -8.53 1.40
C ALA A 309 23.19 -7.90 1.12
N PRO A 310 23.29 -6.55 1.04
CA PRO A 310 24.59 -5.90 0.96
C PRO A 310 25.44 -6.33 2.15
N ALA A 311 26.72 -6.63 1.92
CA ALA A 311 27.64 -6.98 2.99
C ALA A 311 27.63 -5.86 4.04
N ARG A 312 27.34 -6.20 5.31
CA ARG A 312 27.47 -5.23 6.40
C ARG A 312 28.92 -4.80 6.44
N THR A 313 29.24 -3.58 6.02
CA THR A 313 30.50 -2.95 6.39
C THR A 313 30.56 -2.94 7.91
N ALA A 314 31.49 -3.70 8.47
CA ALA A 314 31.74 -3.69 9.90
C ALA A 314 31.93 -2.24 10.36
N PRO A 315 31.34 -1.82 11.49
CA PRO A 315 31.66 -0.52 12.04
C PRO A 315 33.18 -0.45 12.21
N ARG A 316 33.82 0.53 11.56
CA ARG A 316 35.26 0.79 11.75
C ARG A 316 35.49 0.93 13.25
N GLY A 317 36.33 0.05 13.79
CA GLY A 317 36.57 -0.08 15.23
C GLY A 317 36.77 1.29 15.86
N GLY A 318 35.89 1.64 16.79
CA GLY A 318 36.15 2.70 17.74
C GLY A 318 37.41 2.35 18.49
N LEU A 319 38.38 3.25 18.44
CA LEU A 319 39.63 3.20 19.19
C LEU A 319 39.30 2.91 20.66
N VAL A 320 39.68 1.74 21.15
CA VAL A 320 39.67 1.47 22.59
C VAL A 320 40.80 2.31 23.17
N VAL A 321 40.44 3.46 23.76
CA VAL A 321 41.36 4.24 24.59
C VAL A 321 41.59 3.41 25.86
N ALA A 322 42.76 2.79 25.94
CA ALA A 322 43.23 2.13 27.14
C ALA A 322 43.24 3.14 28.29
N ALA A 323 42.46 2.86 29.34
CA ALA A 323 42.52 3.59 30.59
C ALA A 323 43.91 3.36 31.22
N GLY A 324 44.72 4.42 31.23
CA GLY A 324 45.99 4.45 31.93
C GLY A 324 45.76 4.43 33.44
N THR A 325 46.48 3.53 34.10
CA THR A 325 46.68 3.49 35.55
C THR A 325 47.36 4.76 36.05
N ARG A 326 46.79 5.39 37.07
CA ARG A 326 47.51 6.08 38.14
C ARG A 326 46.80 5.79 39.46
#